data_AF-A0A432Q9E3-F1
#
_entry.id   AF-A0A432Q9E3-F1
#
_cell.length_a   1.000
_cell.length_b   1.000
_cell.length_c   1.000
_cell.angle_alpha   90.00
_cell.angle_beta   90.00
_cell.angle_gamma   90.00
#
_symmetry.space_group_name_H-M   'P 1'
#
loop_
_entity.id
_entity.type
_entity.pdbx_description
1 polymer ?
#
loop_
_entity_poly.entity_id
_entity_poly.type
_entity_poly.pdbx_seq_one_letter_code
_entity_poly.pdbx_strand_id
1 'polypeptide(L)'
;MHVDEDCFVESRNALLELVSFLNENPGIVAAGIPDGGHYYRDHNPAALNLFFVIFRMDSLRTAWKEKERWNTLQFRDEFKKDVLRQCRDLDQNRVQWDEAEPYYPLFWSLLNSGGRFLYLNHTLEEKRWSTQVSMPSGKILAEHLWYLRQWFSDDVMPGHNCPNRLRYELLRTRLLKRHRKSIWFKMVLTWMQSKRLARRLFC
;
A
#
# COMPACT_ATOMS: atom_id res chain seq x y z
N MET A 1 -2.54 4.10 -10.37
CA MET A 1 -2.07 3.35 -9.18
C MET A 1 -0.80 4.03 -8.70
N HIS A 2 -0.72 4.33 -7.41
CA HIS A 2 0.46 4.82 -6.72
C HIS A 2 0.96 3.69 -5.82
N VAL A 3 2.26 3.42 -5.84
CA VAL A 3 2.92 2.38 -5.03
C VAL A 3 4.25 2.96 -4.59
N ASP A 4 4.53 2.92 -3.29
CA ASP A 4 5.82 3.37 -2.76
C ASP A 4 6.96 2.42 -3.16
N GLU A 5 8.21 2.89 -3.10
CA GLU A 5 9.34 2.07 -3.54
C GLU A 5 9.65 0.87 -2.64
N ASP A 6 9.14 0.87 -1.40
CA ASP A 6 9.20 -0.23 -0.43
C ASP A 6 7.88 -1.01 -0.29
N CYS A 7 6.96 -0.82 -1.24
CA CYS A 7 5.72 -1.58 -1.37
C CYS A 7 5.77 -2.59 -2.54
N PHE A 8 5.49 -3.86 -2.26
CA PHE A 8 5.63 -4.95 -3.22
C PHE A 8 4.27 -5.54 -3.60
N VAL A 9 3.85 -5.33 -4.85
CA VAL A 9 2.64 -5.95 -5.40
C VAL A 9 2.85 -7.46 -5.59
N GLU A 10 1.98 -8.27 -5.01
CA GLU A 10 2.13 -9.72 -4.94
C GLU A 10 1.29 -10.50 -5.95
N SER A 11 0.15 -9.96 -6.34
CA SER A 11 -0.86 -10.69 -7.11
C SER A 11 -1.47 -9.83 -8.19
N ARG A 12 -1.04 -10.07 -9.44
CA ARG A 12 -1.65 -9.45 -10.62
C ARG A 12 -3.15 -9.74 -10.70
N ASN A 13 -3.55 -10.98 -10.41
CA ASN A 13 -4.96 -11.36 -10.50
C ASN A 13 -5.82 -10.63 -9.46
N ALA A 14 -5.36 -10.54 -8.21
CA ALA A 14 -6.07 -9.79 -7.18
C ALA A 14 -6.14 -8.29 -7.52
N LEU A 15 -5.07 -7.74 -8.10
CA LEU A 15 -5.06 -6.35 -8.56
C LEU A 15 -6.08 -6.12 -9.69
N LEU A 16 -6.16 -7.03 -10.67
CA LEU A 16 -7.14 -6.94 -11.76
C LEU A 16 -8.58 -7.09 -11.25
N GLU A 17 -8.80 -7.97 -10.27
CA GLU A 17 -10.09 -8.09 -9.58
C GLU A 17 -10.48 -6.79 -8.86
N LEU A 18 -9.54 -6.14 -8.17
CA LEU A 18 -9.77 -4.83 -7.56
C LEU A 18 -10.13 -3.78 -8.61
N VAL A 19 -9.41 -3.74 -9.74
CA VAL A 19 -9.72 -2.81 -10.83
C VAL A 19 -11.11 -3.09 -11.41
N SER A 20 -11.50 -4.36 -11.60
CA SER A 20 -12.85 -4.71 -12.07
C SER A 20 -13.91 -4.24 -11.08
N PHE A 21 -13.71 -4.51 -9.79
CA PHE A 21 -14.61 -4.06 -8.74
C PHE A 21 -14.77 -2.54 -8.72
N LEU A 22 -13.68 -1.79 -8.88
CA LEU A 22 -13.74 -0.33 -8.97
C LEU A 22 -14.50 0.13 -10.23
N ASN A 23 -14.31 -0.52 -11.37
CA ASN A 23 -15.05 -0.18 -12.59
C ASN A 23 -16.56 -0.43 -12.44
N GLU A 24 -16.96 -1.49 -11.75
CA GLU A 24 -18.35 -1.82 -11.44
C GLU A 24 -18.97 -0.88 -10.38
N ASN A 25 -18.15 -0.14 -9.63
CA ASN A 25 -18.57 0.74 -8.55
C ASN A 25 -18.08 2.18 -8.80
N PRO A 26 -18.68 2.94 -9.73
CA PRO A 26 -18.18 4.24 -10.18
C PRO A 26 -18.10 5.31 -9.08
N GLY A 27 -18.95 5.21 -8.04
CA GLY A 27 -18.90 6.12 -6.88
C GLY A 27 -17.67 5.95 -5.98
N ILE A 28 -16.91 4.86 -6.15
CA ILE A 28 -15.63 4.67 -5.46
C ILE A 28 -14.54 5.31 -6.30
N VAL A 29 -13.86 6.30 -5.70
CA VAL A 29 -12.87 7.15 -6.38
C VAL A 29 -11.42 6.82 -6.02
N ALA A 30 -11.22 6.13 -4.90
CA ALA A 30 -9.92 5.57 -4.53
C ALA A 30 -10.06 4.31 -3.67
N ALA A 31 -9.05 3.45 -3.72
CA ALA A 31 -8.90 2.29 -2.85
C ALA A 31 -7.49 2.22 -2.27
N GLY A 32 -7.39 1.98 -0.98
CA GLY A 32 -6.14 1.92 -0.23
C GLY A 32 -6.41 1.50 1.20
N ILE A 33 -5.41 1.51 2.07
CA ILE A 33 -5.61 1.30 3.51
C ILE A 33 -5.82 2.66 4.20
N PRO A 34 -6.48 2.72 5.37
CA PRO A 34 -6.54 3.96 6.16
C PRO A 34 -5.12 4.43 6.51
N ASP A 35 -4.90 5.74 6.55
CA ASP A 35 -3.59 6.26 6.89
C ASP A 35 -3.26 6.12 8.38
N GLY A 36 -4.23 6.28 9.27
CA GLY A 36 -4.06 6.08 10.70
C GLY A 36 -4.78 4.85 11.26
N GLY A 37 -4.63 4.65 12.57
CA GLY A 37 -5.30 3.59 13.31
C GLY A 37 -4.68 2.21 13.15
N HIS A 38 -3.37 2.13 12.84
CA HIS A 38 -2.65 0.87 12.74
C HIS A 38 -1.19 1.00 13.20
N TYR A 39 -0.50 -0.12 13.42
CA TYR A 39 0.79 -0.17 14.14
C TYR A 39 1.84 0.90 13.77
N TYR A 40 2.02 1.18 12.47
CA TYR A 40 3.03 2.13 11.99
C TYR A 40 2.59 3.58 11.81
N ARG A 41 1.29 3.86 11.91
CA ARG A 41 0.77 5.17 11.56
C ARG A 41 -0.35 5.56 12.50
N ASP A 42 -0.22 6.77 13.02
CA ASP A 42 -1.03 7.29 14.10
C ASP A 42 -1.75 8.59 13.71
N HIS A 43 -2.19 8.71 12.46
CA HIS A 43 -2.82 9.93 11.92
C HIS A 43 -4.30 9.71 11.55
N ASN A 44 -4.79 10.40 10.51
CA ASN A 44 -6.20 10.45 10.13
C ASN A 44 -6.60 9.24 9.26
N PRO A 45 -7.41 8.31 9.78
CA PRO A 45 -7.78 7.11 9.03
C PRO A 45 -8.78 7.38 7.91
N ALA A 46 -9.39 8.58 7.84
CA ALA A 46 -10.24 8.95 6.71
C ALA A 46 -9.45 9.26 5.43
N ALA A 47 -8.15 9.57 5.56
CA ALA A 47 -7.23 9.59 4.44
C ALA A 47 -6.72 8.18 4.13
N LEU A 48 -6.25 7.96 2.89
CA LEU A 48 -5.60 6.69 2.53
C LEU A 48 -4.09 6.84 2.67
N ASN A 49 -3.42 5.82 3.22
CA ASN A 49 -1.96 5.81 3.21
C ASN A 49 -1.45 5.72 1.76
N LEU A 50 -0.57 6.64 1.36
CA LEU A 50 -0.07 6.68 -0.01
C LEU A 50 0.85 5.50 -0.39
N PHE A 51 1.28 4.64 0.53
CA PHE A 51 2.20 3.57 0.14
C PHE A 51 1.59 2.62 -0.91
N PHE A 52 0.26 2.50 -0.94
CA PHE A 52 -0.48 1.74 -1.95
C PHE A 52 -1.88 2.33 -2.12
N VAL A 53 -2.12 3.00 -3.24
CA VAL A 53 -3.45 3.55 -3.58
C VAL A 53 -3.78 3.36 -5.05
N ILE A 54 -5.01 2.94 -5.33
CA ILE A 54 -5.58 2.93 -6.68
C ILE A 54 -6.60 4.06 -6.77
N PHE A 55 -6.31 5.06 -7.59
CA PHE A 55 -7.23 6.15 -7.88
C PHE A 55 -8.03 5.88 -9.15
N ARG A 56 -9.28 6.36 -9.18
CA ARG A 56 -9.99 6.63 -10.42
C ARG A 56 -9.39 7.86 -11.09
N MET A 57 -8.93 7.69 -12.32
CA MET A 57 -8.19 8.75 -13.03
C MET A 57 -9.01 10.03 -13.23
N ASP A 58 -10.30 9.91 -13.55
CA ASP A 58 -11.14 11.10 -13.79
C ASP A 58 -11.35 11.90 -12.50
N SER A 59 -11.61 11.23 -11.38
CA SER A 59 -11.72 11.86 -10.07
C SER A 59 -10.41 12.53 -9.65
N LEU A 60 -9.27 11.86 -9.88
CA LEU A 60 -7.95 12.42 -9.59
C LEU A 60 -7.66 13.67 -10.46
N ARG A 61 -8.02 13.65 -11.74
CA ARG A 61 -7.89 14.80 -12.64
C ARG A 61 -8.74 15.98 -12.17
N THR A 62 -9.96 15.72 -11.71
CA THR A 62 -10.83 16.76 -11.14
C THR A 62 -10.21 17.35 -9.88
N ALA A 63 -9.79 16.52 -8.93
CA ALA A 63 -9.14 16.98 -7.70
C ALA A 63 -7.87 17.80 -8.00
N TRP A 64 -7.09 17.41 -9.01
CA TRP A 64 -5.88 18.12 -9.43
C TRP A 64 -6.17 19.50 -10.04
N LYS A 65 -7.28 19.66 -10.76
CA LYS A 65 -7.69 20.98 -11.28
C LYS A 65 -7.99 21.97 -10.15
N GLU A 66 -8.33 21.46 -8.97
CA GLU A 66 -8.64 22.25 -7.77
C GLU A 66 -7.45 22.40 -6.82
N LYS A 67 -6.24 22.02 -7.23
CA LYS A 67 -5.04 22.03 -6.37
C LYS A 67 -4.77 23.38 -5.67
N GLU A 68 -5.11 24.50 -6.32
CA GLU A 68 -4.92 25.84 -5.76
C GLU A 68 -5.83 26.11 -4.54
N ARG A 69 -6.87 25.31 -4.36
CA ARG A 69 -7.78 25.36 -3.21
C ARG A 69 -7.42 24.36 -2.12
N TRP A 70 -6.43 23.50 -2.33
CA TRP A 70 -6.10 22.44 -1.37
C TRP A 70 -5.69 22.98 0.00
N ASN A 71 -5.05 24.14 0.06
CA ASN A 71 -4.70 24.82 1.30
C ASN A 71 -5.91 25.28 2.14
N THR A 72 -7.12 25.29 1.58
CA THR A 72 -8.35 25.62 2.31
C THR A 72 -9.17 24.39 2.68
N LEU A 73 -8.79 23.21 2.20
CA LEU A 73 -9.51 21.98 2.48
C LEU A 73 -9.12 21.44 3.85
N GLN A 74 -10.13 21.00 4.58
CA GLN A 74 -10.00 20.42 5.91
C GLN A 74 -10.88 19.18 6.02
N PHE A 75 -10.48 18.31 6.93
CA PHE A 75 -11.21 17.19 7.45
C PHE A 75 -12.58 17.64 7.95
N ARG A 76 -13.59 16.81 7.66
CA ARG A 76 -14.96 17.01 8.10
C ARG A 76 -15.41 15.74 8.80
N ASP A 77 -16.12 15.89 9.92
CA ASP A 77 -16.58 14.75 10.74
C ASP A 77 -17.43 13.74 9.96
N GLU A 78 -18.11 14.17 8.90
CA GLU A 78 -18.86 13.29 7.99
C GLU A 78 -17.99 12.19 7.36
N PHE A 79 -16.69 12.43 7.17
CA PHE A 79 -15.74 11.47 6.61
C PHE A 79 -15.50 10.27 7.53
N LYS A 80 -15.71 10.43 8.84
CA LYS A 80 -15.57 9.34 9.84
C LYS A 80 -16.48 8.16 9.52
N LYS A 81 -17.69 8.44 9.02
CA LYS A 81 -18.74 7.44 8.86
C LYS A 81 -18.31 6.27 7.99
N ASP A 82 -17.66 6.56 6.85
CA ASP A 82 -17.32 5.52 5.89
C ASP A 82 -16.09 4.70 6.31
N VAL A 83 -15.11 5.34 6.95
CA VAL A 83 -13.94 4.63 7.47
C VAL A 83 -14.31 3.74 8.67
N LEU A 84 -15.05 4.26 9.66
CA LEU A 84 -15.44 3.48 10.84
C LEU A 84 -16.37 2.31 10.49
N ARG A 85 -17.15 2.44 9.41
CA ARG A 85 -17.99 1.34 8.92
C ARG A 85 -17.16 0.21 8.29
N GLN A 86 -16.11 0.55 7.55
CA GLN A 86 -15.30 -0.40 6.76
C GLN A 86 -14.14 -0.99 7.57
N CYS A 87 -13.51 -0.19 8.45
CA CYS A 87 -12.33 -0.54 9.24
C CYS A 87 -12.73 -0.66 10.72
N ARG A 88 -13.29 -1.80 11.12
CA ARG A 88 -13.79 -2.02 12.49
C ARG A 88 -12.69 -2.32 13.50
N ASP A 89 -11.51 -2.66 13.00
CA ASP A 89 -10.33 -3.12 13.72
C ASP A 89 -9.25 -2.04 13.87
N LEU A 90 -9.58 -0.78 13.59
CA LEU A 90 -8.68 0.35 13.84
C LEU A 90 -8.29 0.42 15.33
N ASP A 91 -6.99 0.53 15.60
CA ASP A 91 -6.47 0.85 16.92
C ASP A 91 -6.82 2.29 17.28
N GLN A 92 -7.81 2.45 18.15
CA GLN A 92 -8.33 3.77 18.53
C GLN A 92 -7.27 4.65 19.23
N ASN A 93 -6.24 4.04 19.83
CA ASN A 93 -5.13 4.81 20.44
C ASN A 93 -4.18 5.40 19.38
N ARG A 94 -4.33 4.99 18.12
CA ARG A 94 -3.54 5.44 16.96
C ARG A 94 -4.39 6.17 15.94
N VAL A 95 -5.60 6.60 16.31
CA VAL A 95 -6.43 7.43 15.45
C VAL A 95 -6.29 8.87 15.89
N GLN A 96 -5.78 9.72 15.00
CA GLN A 96 -5.78 11.17 15.18
C GLN A 96 -6.57 11.79 14.04
N TRP A 97 -7.69 12.46 14.33
CA TRP A 97 -8.49 13.15 13.30
C TRP A 97 -7.87 14.51 12.94
N ASP A 98 -6.60 14.47 12.52
CA ASP A 98 -5.73 15.63 12.30
C ASP A 98 -5.54 15.96 10.81
N GLU A 99 -4.67 16.95 10.55
CA GLU A 99 -4.20 17.38 9.23
C GLU A 99 -2.68 17.17 9.08
N ALA A 100 -2.14 16.11 9.71
CA ALA A 100 -0.68 15.98 9.87
C ALA A 100 0.08 15.85 8.54
N GLU A 101 -0.54 15.23 7.53
CA GLU A 101 0.13 14.92 6.28
C GLU A 101 -0.18 15.93 5.16
N PRO A 102 0.83 16.39 4.40
CA PRO A 102 0.65 17.42 3.38
C PRO A 102 -0.20 16.95 2.19
N TYR A 103 -0.41 15.64 2.04
CA TYR A 103 -1.22 15.07 0.96
C TYR A 103 -2.70 14.92 1.31
N TYR A 104 -3.12 15.12 2.56
CA TYR A 104 -4.53 14.98 2.96
C TYR A 104 -5.53 15.85 2.17
N PRO A 105 -5.19 17.10 1.77
CA PRO A 105 -6.08 17.89 0.94
C PRO A 105 -6.53 17.22 -0.37
N LEU A 106 -5.70 16.35 -0.97
CA LEU A 106 -6.10 15.56 -2.13
C LEU A 106 -7.29 14.65 -1.78
N PHE A 107 -7.25 13.96 -0.63
CA PHE A 107 -8.32 13.09 -0.18
C PHE A 107 -9.58 13.87 0.21
N TRP A 108 -9.42 15.03 0.85
CA TRP A 108 -10.55 15.92 1.15
C TRP A 108 -11.22 16.42 -0.12
N SER A 109 -10.46 16.80 -1.16
CA SER A 109 -11.02 17.18 -2.46
C SER A 109 -11.84 16.05 -3.09
N LEU A 110 -11.31 14.82 -3.06
CA LEU A 110 -12.00 13.64 -3.57
C LEU A 110 -13.31 13.35 -2.81
N LEU A 111 -13.30 13.43 -1.48
CA LEU A 111 -14.50 13.23 -0.66
C LEU A 111 -15.51 14.38 -0.80
N ASN A 112 -15.06 15.63 -0.88
CA ASN A 112 -15.90 16.81 -1.10
C ASN A 112 -16.65 16.75 -2.45
N SER A 113 -16.08 16.10 -3.45
CA SER A 113 -16.73 15.87 -4.75
C SER A 113 -17.85 14.81 -4.70
N GLY A 114 -18.14 14.24 -3.52
CA GLY A 114 -19.11 13.15 -3.33
C GLY A 114 -18.54 11.77 -3.62
N GLY A 115 -17.23 11.67 -3.88
CA GLY A 115 -16.54 10.40 -4.03
C GLY A 115 -16.44 9.62 -2.73
N ARG A 116 -16.32 8.30 -2.82
CA ARG A 116 -16.10 7.41 -1.66
C ARG A 116 -14.80 6.63 -1.79
N PHE A 117 -14.23 6.25 -0.66
CA PHE A 117 -13.09 5.35 -0.62
C PHE A 117 -13.51 3.92 -0.29
N LEU A 118 -12.82 2.96 -0.93
CA LEU A 118 -12.78 1.57 -0.52
C LEU A 118 -11.57 1.39 0.38
N TYR A 119 -11.80 1.11 1.65
CA TYR A 119 -10.71 0.76 2.56
C TYR A 119 -10.40 -0.72 2.44
N LEU A 120 -9.15 -1.03 2.08
CA LEU A 120 -8.65 -2.39 1.94
C LEU A 120 -8.26 -2.95 3.31
N ASN A 121 -8.35 -4.27 3.43
CA ASN A 121 -7.93 -4.97 4.64
C ASN A 121 -6.42 -4.86 4.79
N HIS A 122 -5.95 -4.71 6.03
CA HIS A 122 -4.53 -4.63 6.33
C HIS A 122 -4.20 -5.42 7.60
N THR A 123 -3.04 -6.06 7.61
CA THR A 123 -2.56 -6.83 8.77
C THR A 123 -1.07 -6.63 8.96
N LEU A 124 -0.63 -6.53 10.21
CA LEU A 124 0.78 -6.56 10.56
C LEU A 124 1.32 -7.97 10.38
N GLU A 125 2.39 -8.11 9.59
CA GLU A 125 3.19 -9.32 9.54
C GLU A 125 4.40 -9.15 10.46
N GLU A 126 4.34 -9.75 11.64
CA GLU A 126 5.34 -9.56 12.70
C GLU A 126 6.72 -10.13 12.35
N LYS A 127 6.83 -11.12 11.46
CA LYS A 127 8.16 -11.66 11.08
C LYS A 127 8.94 -10.71 10.19
N ARG A 128 8.23 -9.90 9.39
CA ARG A 128 8.81 -8.97 8.43
C ARG A 128 8.56 -7.52 8.80
N TRP A 129 7.81 -7.28 9.88
CA TRP A 129 7.47 -5.95 10.38
C TRP A 129 6.92 -5.08 9.24
N SER A 130 5.95 -5.65 8.54
CA SER A 130 5.40 -5.12 7.29
C SER A 130 3.89 -5.07 7.37
N THR A 131 3.29 -4.21 6.56
CA THR A 131 1.83 -4.18 6.40
C THR A 131 1.46 -4.97 5.16
N GLN A 132 0.72 -6.06 5.34
CA GLN A 132 0.12 -6.80 4.24
C GLN A 132 -1.24 -6.19 3.90
N VAL A 133 -1.47 -5.90 2.62
CA VAL A 133 -2.72 -5.36 2.09
C VAL A 133 -3.46 -6.47 1.35
N SER A 134 -4.75 -6.61 1.62
CA SER A 134 -5.60 -7.61 0.97
C SER A 134 -6.96 -7.04 0.59
N MET A 135 -7.57 -7.67 -0.40
CA MET A 135 -8.97 -7.45 -0.72
C MET A 135 -9.87 -7.80 0.48
N PRO A 136 -11.10 -7.27 0.56
CA PRO A 136 -12.11 -7.74 1.52
C PRO A 136 -12.34 -9.27 1.47
N SER A 137 -12.11 -9.90 0.32
CA SER A 137 -12.16 -11.35 0.12
C SER A 137 -10.97 -12.13 0.72
N GLY A 138 -9.97 -11.44 1.29
CA GLY A 138 -8.75 -12.02 1.86
C GLY A 138 -7.62 -12.25 0.85
N LYS A 139 -7.83 -11.98 -0.44
CA LYS A 139 -6.77 -12.11 -1.46
C LYS A 139 -5.71 -11.02 -1.27
N ILE A 140 -4.48 -11.42 -1.00
CA ILE A 140 -3.33 -10.51 -0.82
C ILE A 140 -3.04 -9.76 -2.11
N LEU A 141 -2.92 -8.43 -1.99
CA LEU A 141 -2.60 -7.49 -3.06
C LEU A 141 -1.14 -7.09 -3.05
N ALA A 142 -0.66 -6.64 -1.90
CA ALA A 142 0.68 -6.07 -1.72
C ALA A 142 1.18 -6.26 -0.29
N GLU A 143 2.48 -6.08 -0.09
CA GLU A 143 3.10 -6.01 1.22
C GLU A 143 4.09 -4.84 1.27
N HIS A 144 3.94 -3.94 2.24
CA HIS A 144 4.77 -2.76 2.43
C HIS A 144 5.75 -2.95 3.60
N LEU A 145 7.05 -2.78 3.35
CA LEU A 145 8.10 -3.00 4.33
C LEU A 145 8.57 -1.66 4.90
N TRP A 146 8.06 -1.30 6.07
CA TRP A 146 8.40 -0.04 6.74
C TRP A 146 9.91 0.10 6.98
N TYR A 147 10.44 1.29 6.66
CA TYR A 147 11.85 1.68 6.80
C TYR A 147 12.82 0.94 5.86
N LEU A 148 12.32 0.25 4.82
CA LEU A 148 13.19 -0.49 3.91
C LEU A 148 14.18 0.41 3.14
N ARG A 149 13.86 1.71 2.97
CA ARG A 149 14.79 2.72 2.43
C ARG A 149 16.15 2.73 3.15
N GLN A 150 16.17 2.39 4.43
CA GLN A 150 17.38 2.26 5.23
C GLN A 150 17.99 0.84 5.12
N TRP A 151 17.95 0.26 3.91
CA TRP A 151 18.38 -1.10 3.60
C TRP A 151 19.84 -1.40 3.97
N PHE A 152 20.68 -0.38 3.82
CA PHE A 152 22.12 -0.45 4.00
C PHE A 152 22.54 -0.42 5.47
N SER A 153 21.62 -0.05 6.37
CA SER A 153 21.89 -0.07 7.80
C SER A 153 21.70 -1.47 8.37
N ASP A 154 22.66 -1.89 9.18
CA ASP A 154 22.54 -3.08 10.03
C ASP A 154 21.76 -2.78 11.32
N ASP A 155 21.36 -1.51 11.54
CA ASP A 155 20.52 -1.11 12.67
C ASP A 155 19.18 -1.85 12.63
N VAL A 156 18.83 -2.39 13.78
CA VAL A 156 17.51 -2.96 14.01
C VAL A 156 16.61 -1.86 14.51
N MET A 157 15.57 -1.54 13.73
CA MET A 157 14.53 -0.63 14.19
C MET A 157 13.94 -1.13 15.51
N PRO A 158 13.68 -0.24 16.50
CA PRO A 158 13.05 -0.62 17.75
C PRO A 158 11.80 -1.48 17.53
N GLY A 159 11.75 -2.63 18.21
CA GLY A 159 10.67 -3.61 18.07
C GLY A 159 10.85 -4.60 16.90
N HIS A 160 11.61 -4.29 15.85
CA HIS A 160 11.66 -5.15 14.66
C HIS A 160 12.50 -6.42 14.84
N ASN A 161 13.36 -6.49 15.86
CA ASN A 161 14.21 -7.64 16.22
C ASN A 161 15.06 -8.21 15.06
N CYS A 162 15.16 -7.52 13.92
CA CYS A 162 15.69 -8.03 12.67
C CYS A 162 16.08 -6.84 11.76
N PRO A 163 17.27 -6.84 11.13
CA PRO A 163 17.69 -5.79 10.22
C PRO A 163 16.79 -5.69 8.98
N ASN A 164 16.69 -4.49 8.40
CA ASN A 164 15.92 -4.23 7.18
C ASN A 164 16.30 -5.20 6.05
N ARG A 165 17.60 -5.47 5.91
CA ARG A 165 18.14 -6.42 4.95
C ARG A 165 17.51 -7.81 5.04
N LEU A 166 17.42 -8.34 6.25
CA LEU A 166 16.91 -9.69 6.46
C LEU A 166 15.39 -9.75 6.23
N ARG A 167 14.64 -8.71 6.63
CA ARG A 167 13.18 -8.61 6.43
C ARG A 167 12.75 -8.73 4.97
N TYR A 168 13.45 -8.06 4.05
CA TYR A 168 13.20 -8.24 2.62
C TYR A 168 13.72 -9.56 2.08
N GLU A 169 14.85 -10.10 2.53
CA GLU A 169 15.28 -11.42 2.05
C GLU A 169 14.25 -12.50 2.41
N LEU A 170 13.58 -12.37 3.55
CA LEU A 170 12.41 -13.17 3.92
C LEU A 170 11.25 -12.96 2.94
N LEU A 171 10.90 -11.70 2.63
CA LEU A 171 9.87 -11.38 1.64
C LEU A 171 10.20 -11.97 0.27
N ARG A 172 11.37 -11.64 -0.26
CA ARG A 172 11.89 -12.11 -1.54
C ARG A 172 11.87 -13.63 -1.62
N THR A 173 12.34 -14.32 -0.58
CA THR A 173 12.29 -15.78 -0.53
C THR A 173 10.86 -16.31 -0.61
N ARG A 174 9.91 -15.69 0.09
CA ARG A 174 8.48 -16.04 0.05
C ARG A 174 7.91 -15.85 -1.36
N LEU A 175 8.13 -14.69 -1.97
CA LEU A 175 7.65 -14.36 -3.32
C LEU A 175 8.27 -15.30 -4.38
N LEU A 176 9.58 -15.55 -4.32
CA LEU A 176 10.26 -16.46 -5.25
C LEU A 176 9.81 -17.91 -5.08
N LYS A 177 9.55 -18.38 -3.85
CA LYS A 177 8.98 -19.72 -3.61
C LYS A 177 7.60 -19.86 -4.26
N ARG A 178 6.77 -18.82 -4.18
CA ARG A 178 5.44 -18.77 -4.82
C ARG A 178 5.57 -18.86 -6.35
N HIS A 179 6.53 -18.15 -6.94
CA HIS A 179 6.78 -18.16 -8.39
C HIS A 179 7.53 -19.39 -8.90
N ARG A 180 8.36 -20.08 -8.09
CA ARG A 180 9.04 -21.32 -8.50
C ARG A 180 8.09 -22.48 -8.80
N LYS A 181 6.81 -22.40 -8.43
CA LYS A 181 5.77 -23.33 -8.89
C LYS A 181 5.31 -23.07 -10.33
N SER A 182 5.67 -21.91 -10.92
CA SER A 182 5.46 -21.60 -12.33
C SER A 182 6.67 -22.04 -13.17
N ILE A 183 6.41 -22.88 -14.18
CA ILE A 183 7.41 -23.42 -15.12
C ILE A 183 8.19 -22.29 -15.82
N TRP A 184 7.48 -21.22 -16.20
CA TRP A 184 8.05 -20.07 -16.89
C TRP A 184 9.08 -19.31 -16.05
N PHE A 185 8.84 -19.18 -14.74
CA PHE A 185 9.75 -18.48 -13.84
C PHE A 185 11.06 -19.25 -13.63
N LYS A 186 11.02 -20.59 -13.62
CA LYS A 186 12.24 -21.42 -13.61
C LYS A 186 13.09 -21.13 -14.84
N MET A 187 12.49 -21.07 -16.03
CA MET A 187 13.23 -20.79 -17.28
C MET A 187 13.93 -19.42 -17.26
N VAL A 188 13.24 -18.36 -16.82
CA VAL A 188 13.80 -17.01 -16.75
C VAL A 188 14.96 -16.94 -15.74
N LEU A 189 14.81 -17.57 -14.56
CA LEU A 189 15.86 -17.58 -13.54
C LEU A 189 17.10 -18.32 -14.01
N THR A 190 16.92 -19.47 -14.67
CA THR A 190 18.02 -20.23 -15.27
C THR A 190 18.73 -19.39 -16.31
N TRP A 191 17.99 -18.72 -17.21
CA TRP A 191 18.58 -17.85 -18.24
C TRP A 191 19.37 -16.66 -17.66
N MET A 192 18.86 -16.02 -16.61
CA MET A 192 19.57 -14.93 -15.92
C MET A 192 20.84 -15.41 -15.20
N GLN A 193 20.80 -16.60 -14.59
CA GLN A 193 21.97 -17.22 -13.97
C GLN A 193 23.03 -17.60 -15.02
N SER A 194 22.62 -18.13 -16.18
CA SER A 194 23.52 -18.42 -17.31
C SER A 194 24.22 -17.17 -17.82
N LYS A 195 23.50 -16.05 -17.95
CA LYS A 195 24.09 -14.77 -18.36
C LYS A 195 25.07 -14.21 -17.34
N ARG A 196 24.81 -14.38 -16.04
CA ARG A 196 25.75 -14.00 -14.97
C ARG A 196 27.01 -14.86 -14.96
N LEU A 197 26.88 -16.16 -15.24
CA LEU A 197 28.04 -17.07 -15.35
C LEU A 197 28.89 -16.74 -16.59
N ALA A 198 28.25 -16.51 -17.74
CA ALA A 198 28.95 -16.14 -18.97
C ALA A 198 29.76 -14.83 -18.78
N ARG A 199 29.19 -13.82 -18.13
CA ARG A 199 29.93 -12.59 -17.81
C ARG A 199 31.10 -12.77 -16.84
N ARG A 200 31.14 -13.85 -16.06
CA ARG A 200 32.27 -14.18 -15.17
C ARG A 200 33.33 -15.06 -15.85
N LEU A 201 32.99 -15.71 -16.95
CA LEU A 201 33.88 -16.58 -17.72
C LEU A 201 34.53 -15.85 -18.91
N PHE A 202 33.96 -14.72 -19.34
CA PHE A 202 34.43 -13.90 -20.44
C PHE A 202 34.87 -12.48 -20.00
N CYS A 203 35.24 -12.32 -18.73
CA CYS A 203 35.97 -11.17 -18.18
C CYS A 203 37.23 -11.68 -17.49
#